data_AF-A0A2I0CVM7-F1
#
_entry.id   AF-A0A2I0CVM7-F1
#
_cell.length_a   1.000
_cell.length_b   1.000
_cell.length_c   1.000
_cell.angle_alpha   90.00
_cell.angle_beta   90.00
_cell.angle_gamma   90.00
#
_symmetry.space_group_name_H-M   'P 1'
#
loop_
_entity.id
_entity.type
_entity.pdbx_description
1 polymer ?
#
loop_
_entity_poly.entity_id
_entity_poly.type
_entity_poly.pdbx_seq_one_letter_code
_entity_poly.pdbx_strand_id
1 'polypeptide(L)'
;MMFFVALAMVFFLRAMKDDDLKNWALFGVFSALAFWSHFYGFVIIASLVLYALYERAGRIQKSLSNLKPLILSVGLFTLLCLPLIIVTVQLYFIRTSGAPTYGIQGPNLVFETFFQLSGFSLPAMALMLILFIAGIVSAFMTDRNKGVFLVSITALTFIISIILSYRIPMQPRYLIFLAIIYFIGIALAYRPLCTLAGNRGVVYGFMAVMVVLSLPALPGYYSDYSKEDWRGVSASLADVTAPGDFVVVMPGYILQPLNYYYSNATDQTFEFGFSSAAELEGLSLRNTQNATIWYVVTGDIMSADPSGGAVAWLEEHTAPHMQASNIFIFSSI
;
A
#
# COMPACT_ATOMS: atom_id res chain seq x y z
N MET A 1 4.77 -8.82 2.21
CA MET A 1 4.34 -8.33 3.53
C MET A 1 3.22 -9.14 4.15
N MET A 2 1.99 -9.10 3.61
CA MET A 2 0.80 -9.75 4.20
C MET A 2 1.01 -11.20 4.65
N PHE A 3 1.57 -12.05 3.78
CA PHE A 3 1.86 -13.46 4.09
C PHE A 3 2.74 -13.63 5.35
N PHE A 4 3.83 -12.86 5.44
CA PHE A 4 4.74 -12.92 6.59
C PHE A 4 4.13 -12.32 7.85
N VAL A 5 3.28 -11.28 7.73
CA VAL A 5 2.52 -10.76 8.89
C VAL A 5 1.55 -11.82 9.41
N ALA A 6 0.87 -12.56 8.53
CA ALA A 6 -0.03 -13.64 8.93
C ALA A 6 0.73 -14.75 9.68
N LEU A 7 1.91 -15.17 9.18
CA LEU A 7 2.76 -16.13 9.88
C LEU A 7 3.25 -15.59 11.23
N ALA A 8 3.74 -14.35 11.26
CA ALA A 8 4.15 -13.69 12.50
C ALA A 8 3.01 -13.69 13.53
N MET A 9 1.79 -13.35 13.12
CA MET A 9 0.61 -13.41 13.97
C MET A 9 0.28 -14.81 14.48
N VAL A 10 0.37 -15.85 13.63
CA VAL A 10 0.14 -17.25 14.06
C VAL A 10 1.13 -17.65 15.15
N PHE A 11 2.42 -17.39 14.95
CA PHE A 11 3.45 -17.72 15.93
C PHE A 11 3.35 -16.85 17.18
N PHE A 12 2.99 -15.58 17.04
CA PHE A 12 2.70 -14.69 18.17
C PHE A 12 1.56 -15.25 19.04
N LEU A 13 0.42 -15.61 18.45
CA LEU A 13 -0.71 -16.14 19.19
C LEU A 13 -0.39 -17.48 19.88
N ARG A 14 0.38 -18.37 19.21
CA ARG A 14 0.88 -19.61 19.82
C ARG A 14 1.84 -19.33 20.98
N ALA A 15 2.74 -18.36 20.80
CA ALA A 15 3.70 -17.94 21.83
C ALA A 15 3.01 -17.34 23.06
N MET A 16 1.91 -16.60 22.87
CA MET A 16 1.09 -16.07 23.96
C MET A 16 0.31 -17.17 24.70
N LYS A 17 -0.11 -18.22 23.99
CA LYS A 17 -0.87 -19.33 24.57
C LYS A 17 0.01 -20.31 25.36
N ASP A 18 1.09 -20.77 24.73
CA ASP A 18 1.88 -21.91 25.23
C ASP A 18 3.20 -21.47 25.91
N ASP A 19 3.53 -20.17 25.87
CA ASP A 19 4.79 -19.58 26.37
C ASP A 19 6.07 -20.25 25.83
N ASP A 20 5.98 -20.88 24.66
CA ASP A 20 7.08 -21.59 24.02
C ASP A 20 8.06 -20.63 23.33
N LEU A 21 9.35 -20.76 23.68
CA LEU A 21 10.45 -19.97 23.10
C LEU A 21 10.58 -20.15 21.59
N LYS A 22 10.26 -21.33 21.04
CA LYS A 22 10.34 -21.55 19.59
C LYS A 22 9.33 -20.67 18.85
N ASN A 23 8.12 -20.55 19.38
CA ASN A 23 7.09 -19.68 18.79
C ASN A 23 7.47 -18.20 18.89
N TRP A 24 8.08 -17.77 20.00
CA TRP A 24 8.64 -16.41 20.11
C TRP A 24 9.78 -16.16 19.11
N ALA A 25 10.66 -17.14 18.92
CA ALA A 25 11.74 -17.04 17.93
C ALA A 25 11.19 -16.94 16.50
N LEU A 26 10.23 -17.80 16.13
CA LEU A 26 9.57 -17.77 14.83
C LEU A 26 8.79 -16.48 14.61
N PHE A 27 8.14 -15.95 15.66
CA PHE A 27 7.53 -14.61 15.60
C PHE A 27 8.58 -13.54 15.23
N GLY A 28 9.76 -13.56 15.85
CA GLY A 28 10.86 -12.65 15.51
C GLY A 28 11.34 -12.79 14.06
N VAL A 29 11.53 -14.03 13.58
CA VAL A 29 11.97 -14.32 12.20
C VAL A 29 10.93 -13.85 11.17
N PHE A 30 9.66 -14.20 11.34
CA PHE A 30 8.61 -13.80 10.39
C PHE A 30 8.30 -12.30 10.46
N SER A 31 8.48 -11.66 11.63
CA SER A 31 8.47 -10.21 11.76
C SER A 31 9.59 -9.58 10.93
N ALA A 32 10.79 -10.16 10.93
CA ALA A 32 11.89 -9.68 10.11
C ALA A 32 11.55 -9.80 8.62
N LEU A 33 11.08 -10.97 8.17
CA LEU A 33 10.67 -11.17 6.78
C LEU A 33 9.54 -10.23 6.33
N ALA A 34 8.59 -9.94 7.23
CA ALA A 34 7.56 -8.93 6.97
C ALA A 34 8.17 -7.55 6.73
N PHE A 35 9.10 -7.12 7.59
CA PHE A 35 9.81 -5.85 7.46
C PHE A 35 10.69 -5.76 6.21
N TRP A 36 11.41 -6.84 5.89
CA TRP A 36 12.19 -6.96 4.64
C TRP A 36 11.33 -6.79 3.39
N SER A 37 10.12 -7.32 3.42
CA SER A 37 9.21 -7.19 2.28
C SER A 37 8.58 -5.80 2.15
N HIS A 38 8.41 -5.08 3.25
CA HIS A 38 7.89 -3.72 3.28
C HIS A 38 8.11 -3.08 4.67
N PHE A 39 8.80 -1.94 4.75
CA PHE A 39 9.17 -1.31 6.04
C PHE A 39 7.97 -1.01 6.94
N TYR A 40 6.82 -0.69 6.34
CA TYR A 40 5.60 -0.39 7.10
C TYR A 40 5.05 -1.59 7.90
N GLY A 41 5.50 -2.82 7.60
CA GLY A 41 5.23 -3.98 8.45
C GLY A 41 5.69 -3.81 9.90
N PHE A 42 6.64 -2.89 10.15
CA PHE A 42 7.06 -2.54 11.52
C PHE A 42 5.90 -2.05 12.40
N VAL A 43 4.90 -1.35 11.84
CA VAL A 43 3.79 -0.77 12.61
C VAL A 43 2.96 -1.86 13.31
N ILE A 44 2.61 -2.93 12.59
CA ILE A 44 1.86 -4.05 13.17
C ILE A 44 2.72 -4.87 14.13
N ILE A 45 4.01 -5.06 13.83
CA ILE A 45 4.95 -5.76 14.70
C ILE A 45 5.10 -5.01 16.03
N ALA A 46 5.28 -3.68 15.98
CA ALA A 46 5.34 -2.83 17.15
C ALA A 46 4.04 -2.91 17.96
N SER A 47 2.88 -2.90 17.31
CA SER A 47 1.57 -3.07 17.97
C SER A 47 1.45 -4.41 18.69
N LEU A 48 1.92 -5.52 18.09
CA LEU A 48 1.96 -6.84 18.71
C LEU A 48 2.91 -6.90 19.91
N VAL A 49 4.10 -6.30 19.79
CA VAL A 49 5.07 -6.21 20.90
C VAL A 49 4.51 -5.39 22.07
N LEU A 50 3.88 -4.24 21.80
CA LEU A 50 3.22 -3.41 22.82
C LEU A 50 2.08 -4.16 23.51
N TYR A 51 1.27 -4.90 22.75
CA TYR A 51 0.23 -5.76 23.33
C TYR A 51 0.81 -6.86 24.22
N ALA A 52 1.89 -7.53 23.78
CA ALA A 52 2.57 -8.55 24.59
C ALA A 52 3.14 -7.97 25.89
N LEU A 53 3.72 -6.77 25.85
CA LEU A 53 4.18 -6.07 27.05
C LEU A 53 3.03 -5.79 28.01
N TYR A 54 1.88 -5.34 27.50
CA TYR A 54 0.68 -5.11 28.29
C TYR A 54 0.17 -6.39 28.96
N GLU A 55 -0.03 -7.47 28.19
CA GLU A 55 -0.55 -8.75 28.72
C GLU A 55 0.40 -9.36 29.76
N ARG A 56 1.72 -9.25 29.52
CA ARG A 56 2.75 -9.81 30.40
C ARG A 56 3.16 -8.90 31.55
N ALA A 57 2.66 -7.67 31.64
CA ALA A 57 3.13 -6.66 32.59
C ALA A 57 3.15 -7.20 34.04
N GLY A 58 2.09 -7.88 34.48
CA GLY A 58 2.01 -8.45 35.82
C GLY A 58 3.00 -9.60 36.08
N ARG A 59 3.38 -10.37 35.07
CA ARG A 59 4.41 -11.43 35.19
C ARG A 59 5.82 -10.82 35.20
N ILE A 60 6.04 -9.83 34.35
CA ILE A 60 7.32 -9.10 34.24
C ILE A 60 7.64 -8.38 35.55
N GLN A 61 6.65 -7.74 36.18
CA GLN A 61 6.81 -7.10 37.49
C GLN A 61 7.26 -8.09 38.58
N LYS A 62 6.81 -9.35 38.52
CA LYS A 62 7.21 -10.39 39.47
C LYS A 62 8.60 -10.97 39.17
N SER A 63 8.99 -11.04 37.90
CA SER A 63 10.31 -11.49 37.48
C SER A 63 10.66 -11.00 36.08
N LEU A 64 11.81 -10.32 35.97
CA LEU A 64 12.37 -9.88 34.68
C LEU A 64 12.69 -11.04 33.74
N SER A 65 12.82 -12.27 34.25
CA SER A 65 13.02 -13.45 33.40
C SER A 65 11.85 -13.70 32.42
N ASN A 66 10.66 -13.18 32.73
CA ASN A 66 9.49 -13.25 31.85
C ASN A 66 9.62 -12.36 30.60
N LEU A 67 10.62 -11.48 30.53
CA LEU A 67 10.97 -10.73 29.32
C LEU A 67 11.81 -11.55 28.34
N LYS A 68 12.45 -12.64 28.77
CA LYS A 68 13.36 -13.44 27.91
C LYS A 68 12.75 -13.82 26.56
N PRO A 69 11.50 -14.31 26.47
CA PRO A 69 10.93 -14.69 25.17
C PRO A 69 10.74 -13.48 24.24
N LEU A 70 10.32 -12.33 24.81
CA LEU A 70 10.16 -11.10 24.05
C LEU A 70 11.52 -10.56 23.59
N ILE A 71 12.53 -10.54 24.46
CA ILE A 71 13.91 -10.15 24.14
C ILE A 71 14.47 -11.04 23.02
N LEU A 72 14.22 -12.36 23.07
CA LEU A 72 14.62 -13.28 22.01
C LEU A 72 13.99 -12.90 20.67
N SER A 73 12.67 -12.65 20.65
CA SER A 73 11.97 -12.28 19.42
C SER A 73 12.45 -10.95 18.83
N VAL A 74 12.62 -9.91 19.67
CA VAL A 74 13.12 -8.58 19.28
C VAL A 74 14.59 -8.66 18.88
N GLY A 75 15.40 -9.44 19.57
CA GLY A 75 16.81 -9.68 19.26
C GLY A 75 16.97 -10.35 17.90
N LEU A 76 16.20 -11.40 17.61
CA LEU A 76 16.20 -12.06 16.30
C LEU A 76 15.71 -11.13 15.19
N PHE A 77 14.62 -10.39 15.43
CA PHE A 77 14.15 -9.36 14.49
C PHE A 77 15.26 -8.37 14.17
N THR A 78 15.91 -7.82 15.20
CA THR A 78 16.95 -6.79 15.05
C THR A 78 18.18 -7.33 14.34
N LEU A 79 18.64 -8.53 14.70
CA LEU A 79 19.78 -9.20 14.09
C LEU A 79 19.54 -9.44 12.58
N LEU A 80 18.37 -9.94 12.22
CA LEU A 80 18.02 -10.25 10.83
C LEU A 80 17.72 -8.99 10.00
N CYS A 81 17.31 -7.89 10.64
CA CYS A 81 16.99 -6.63 9.97
C CYS A 81 18.09 -5.58 10.07
N LEU A 82 19.22 -5.84 10.74
CA LEU A 82 20.26 -4.85 11.03
C LEU A 82 20.65 -3.97 9.81
N PRO A 83 20.97 -4.54 8.62
CA PRO A 83 21.29 -3.71 7.46
C PRO A 83 20.11 -2.83 7.01
N LEU A 84 18.89 -3.37 7.05
CA LEU A 84 17.68 -2.63 6.66
C LEU A 84 17.30 -1.55 7.66
N ILE A 85 17.54 -1.77 8.96
CA ILE A 85 17.26 -0.75 9.98
C ILE A 85 18.11 0.50 9.71
N ILE A 86 19.38 0.32 9.37
CA ILE A 86 20.28 1.44 9.02
C ILE A 86 19.73 2.20 7.80
N VAL A 87 19.40 1.49 6.72
CA VAL A 87 18.83 2.09 5.50
C VAL A 87 17.48 2.78 5.79
N THR A 88 16.63 2.16 6.61
CA THR A 88 15.32 2.70 6.97
C THR A 88 15.46 4.00 7.75
N VAL A 89 16.38 4.07 8.71
CA VAL A 89 16.65 5.28 9.49
C VAL A 89 17.17 6.39 8.59
N GLN A 90 18.11 6.10 7.68
CA GLN A 90 18.60 7.08 6.71
C GLN A 90 17.48 7.62 5.81
N LEU A 91 16.67 6.72 5.23
CA LEU A 91 15.52 7.11 4.40
C LEU A 91 14.47 7.87 5.20
N TYR A 92 14.24 7.50 6.47
CA TYR A 92 13.31 8.22 7.34
C TYR A 92 13.75 9.67 7.53
N PHE A 93 15.02 9.94 7.82
CA PHE A 93 15.51 11.32 7.93
C PHE A 93 15.34 12.10 6.62
N ILE A 94 15.63 11.49 5.47
CA ILE A 94 15.42 12.10 4.15
C ILE A 94 13.94 12.38 3.88
N ARG A 95 13.04 11.47 4.25
CA ARG A 95 11.60 11.58 3.96
C ARG A 95 10.84 12.46 4.94
N THR A 96 11.40 12.72 6.12
CA THR A 96 10.80 13.56 7.18
C THR A 96 11.40 14.96 7.26
N SER A 97 12.40 15.28 6.43
CA SER A 97 13.04 16.60 6.42
C SER A 97 12.14 17.72 5.84
N GLY A 98 10.98 17.38 5.29
CA GLY A 98 9.97 18.31 4.81
C GLY A 98 8.56 17.83 5.15
N ALA A 99 7.57 18.70 4.96
CA ALA A 99 6.17 18.31 5.09
C ALA A 99 5.79 17.24 4.04
N PRO A 100 4.92 16.26 4.36
CA PRO A 100 4.46 15.30 3.37
C PRO A 100 3.78 16.03 2.20
N THR A 101 4.27 15.81 0.98
CA THR A 101 3.76 16.47 -0.23
C THR A 101 2.56 15.74 -0.85
N TYR A 102 2.29 14.50 -0.42
CA TYR A 102 1.17 13.69 -0.89
C TYR A 102 0.72 12.69 0.18
N GLY A 103 -0.45 12.08 -0.02
CA GLY A 103 -1.00 11.03 0.84
C GLY A 103 -2.09 11.50 1.80
N ILE A 104 -2.69 10.55 2.52
CA ILE A 104 -3.78 10.79 3.46
C ILE A 104 -3.22 11.04 4.85
N GLN A 105 -3.58 12.17 5.45
CA GLN A 105 -3.11 12.56 6.78
C GLN A 105 -4.21 12.45 7.83
N GLY A 106 -3.81 12.22 9.07
CA GLY A 106 -4.70 12.32 10.21
C GLY A 106 -5.79 11.24 10.27
N PRO A 107 -6.92 11.53 10.94
CA PRO A 107 -8.02 10.58 11.13
C PRO A 107 -8.65 10.06 9.83
N ASN A 108 -8.56 10.81 8.72
CA ASN A 108 -9.06 10.38 7.41
C ASN A 108 -8.41 9.07 6.95
N LEU A 109 -7.19 8.77 7.41
CA LEU A 109 -6.52 7.51 7.12
C LEU A 109 -7.34 6.29 7.55
N VAL A 110 -8.11 6.39 8.65
CA VAL A 110 -8.95 5.31 9.14
C VAL A 110 -10.07 5.01 8.16
N PHE A 111 -10.80 6.05 7.76
CA PHE A 111 -11.89 5.95 6.78
C PHE A 111 -11.38 5.38 5.46
N GLU A 112 -10.32 5.96 4.91
CA GLU A 112 -9.74 5.55 3.64
C GLU A 112 -9.20 4.11 3.69
N THR A 113 -8.66 3.66 4.83
CA THR A 113 -8.21 2.27 4.98
C THR A 113 -9.39 1.31 4.89
N PHE A 114 -10.49 1.56 5.60
CA PHE A 114 -11.65 0.68 5.53
C PHE A 114 -12.36 0.76 4.19
N PHE A 115 -12.39 1.93 3.56
CA PHE A 115 -12.95 2.11 2.21
C PHE A 115 -12.18 1.28 1.18
N GLN A 116 -10.84 1.33 1.20
CA GLN A 116 -9.99 0.52 0.31
C GLN A 116 -10.08 -0.98 0.61
N LEU A 117 -10.06 -1.38 1.88
CA LEU A 117 -10.23 -2.79 2.28
C LEU A 117 -11.60 -3.37 1.87
N SER A 118 -12.58 -2.50 1.66
CA SER A 118 -13.94 -2.87 1.24
C SER A 118 -14.17 -2.65 -0.26
N GLY A 119 -13.08 -2.59 -1.05
CA GLY A 119 -13.15 -2.53 -2.51
C GLY A 119 -13.70 -1.21 -3.05
N PHE A 120 -13.46 -0.09 -2.37
CA PHE A 120 -13.91 1.24 -2.79
C PHE A 120 -15.45 1.38 -2.86
N SER A 121 -16.17 0.63 -2.02
CA SER A 121 -17.64 0.65 -1.96
C SER A 121 -18.11 1.06 -0.56
N LEU A 122 -18.81 2.21 -0.47
CA LEU A 122 -19.38 2.70 0.79
C LEU A 122 -20.39 1.71 1.41
N PRO A 123 -21.34 1.12 0.65
CA PRO A 123 -22.23 0.11 1.21
C PRO A 123 -21.49 -1.13 1.72
N ALA A 124 -20.47 -1.61 0.99
CA ALA A 124 -19.68 -2.76 1.41
C ALA A 124 -18.89 -2.44 2.68
N MET A 125 -18.28 -1.24 2.75
CA MET A 125 -17.57 -0.76 3.93
C MET A 125 -18.48 -0.70 5.16
N ALA A 126 -19.67 -0.10 5.03
CA ALA A 126 -20.61 -0.02 6.13
C ALA A 126 -21.01 -1.41 6.65
N LEU A 127 -21.33 -2.35 5.75
CA LEU A 127 -21.68 -3.72 6.12
C LEU A 127 -20.51 -4.45 6.79
N MET A 128 -19.32 -4.40 6.20
CA MET A 128 -18.15 -5.07 6.75
C MET A 128 -17.71 -4.48 8.10
N LEU A 129 -17.85 -3.16 8.30
CA LEU A 129 -17.61 -2.53 9.60
C LEU A 129 -18.63 -2.97 10.66
N ILE A 130 -19.92 -3.06 10.32
CA ILE A 130 -20.95 -3.60 11.23
C ILE A 130 -20.59 -5.03 11.64
N LEU A 131 -20.20 -5.87 10.68
CA LEU A 131 -19.78 -7.25 10.95
C LEU A 131 -18.49 -7.28 11.80
N PHE A 132 -17.52 -6.43 11.51
CA PHE A 132 -16.28 -6.34 12.28
C PHE A 132 -16.55 -5.96 13.74
N ILE A 133 -17.41 -4.96 13.98
CA ILE A 133 -17.83 -4.53 15.33
C ILE A 133 -18.58 -5.66 16.03
N ALA A 134 -19.55 -6.31 15.36
CA ALA A 134 -20.28 -7.45 15.91
C ALA A 134 -19.32 -8.61 16.27
N GLY A 135 -18.28 -8.81 15.48
CA GLY A 135 -17.19 -9.74 15.73
C GLY A 135 -16.37 -9.41 16.97
N ILE A 136 -16.00 -8.14 17.16
CA ILE A 136 -15.32 -7.66 18.38
C ILE A 136 -16.20 -7.90 19.60
N VAL A 137 -17.49 -7.55 19.54
CA VAL A 137 -18.45 -7.81 20.62
C VAL A 137 -18.53 -9.30 20.93
N SER A 138 -18.64 -10.14 19.90
CA SER A 138 -18.65 -11.60 20.07
C SER A 138 -17.36 -12.13 20.70
N ALA A 139 -16.21 -11.54 20.34
CA ALA A 139 -14.92 -11.87 20.94
C ALA A 139 -14.94 -11.57 22.45
N PHE A 140 -15.40 -10.39 22.88
CA PHE A 140 -15.55 -10.04 24.29
C PHE A 140 -16.50 -10.97 25.05
N MET A 141 -17.63 -11.32 24.45
CA MET A 141 -18.60 -12.26 25.05
C MET A 141 -18.03 -13.67 25.21
N THR A 142 -17.08 -14.04 24.36
CA THR A 142 -16.44 -15.36 24.41
C THR A 142 -15.28 -15.39 25.39
N ASP A 143 -14.43 -14.38 25.32
CA ASP A 143 -13.20 -14.26 26.11
C ASP A 143 -12.74 -12.80 26.03
N ARG A 144 -12.74 -12.12 27.18
CA ARG A 144 -12.34 -10.72 27.30
C ARG A 144 -10.99 -10.45 26.63
N ASN A 145 -10.02 -11.36 26.76
CA ASN A 145 -8.68 -11.16 26.23
C ASN A 145 -8.66 -11.13 24.69
N LYS A 146 -9.54 -11.90 24.04
CA LYS A 146 -9.68 -11.89 22.57
C LYS A 146 -10.25 -10.56 22.07
N GLY A 147 -11.25 -10.02 22.76
CA GLY A 147 -11.80 -8.69 22.47
C GLY A 147 -10.76 -7.59 22.65
N VAL A 148 -10.05 -7.60 23.79
CA VAL A 148 -8.95 -6.65 24.04
C VAL A 148 -7.86 -6.76 22.97
N PHE A 149 -7.47 -7.98 22.56
CA PHE A 149 -6.51 -8.17 21.47
C PHE A 149 -6.95 -7.48 20.17
N LEU A 150 -8.16 -7.75 19.68
CA LEU A 150 -8.64 -7.16 18.43
C LEU A 150 -8.70 -5.63 18.49
N VAL A 151 -9.21 -5.08 19.59
CA VAL A 151 -9.29 -3.62 19.78
C VAL A 151 -7.90 -3.01 19.88
N SER A 152 -7.02 -3.56 20.72
CA SER A 152 -5.69 -3.01 20.94
C SER A 152 -4.84 -3.04 19.67
N ILE A 153 -4.83 -4.15 18.93
CA ILE A 153 -4.02 -4.24 17.71
C ILE A 153 -4.54 -3.27 16.64
N THR A 154 -5.86 -3.17 16.47
CA THR A 154 -6.47 -2.22 15.52
C THR A 154 -6.17 -0.78 15.91
N ALA A 155 -6.43 -0.42 17.17
CA ALA A 155 -6.24 0.94 17.67
C ALA A 155 -4.76 1.36 17.67
N LEU A 156 -3.84 0.53 18.17
CA LEU A 156 -2.41 0.84 18.20
C LEU A 156 -1.86 1.02 16.78
N THR A 157 -2.27 0.16 15.84
CA THR A 157 -1.86 0.30 14.44
C THR A 157 -2.31 1.66 13.90
N PHE A 158 -3.59 2.03 14.05
CA PHE A 158 -4.07 3.32 13.56
C PHE A 158 -3.44 4.51 14.27
N ILE A 159 -3.26 4.46 15.60
CA ILE A 159 -2.61 5.54 16.36
C ILE A 159 -1.19 5.79 15.84
N ILE A 160 -0.38 4.74 15.72
CA ILE A 160 0.99 4.86 15.18
C ILE A 160 0.95 5.40 13.75
N SER A 161 0.02 4.90 12.93
CA SER A 161 -0.10 5.28 11.53
C SER A 161 -0.54 6.73 11.34
N ILE A 162 -1.47 7.21 12.15
CA ILE A 162 -1.92 8.62 12.17
C ILE A 162 -0.76 9.52 12.56
N ILE A 163 0.00 9.18 13.60
CA ILE A 163 1.17 9.95 14.02
C ILE A 163 2.20 10.01 12.88
N LEU A 164 2.49 8.88 12.24
CA LEU A 164 3.41 8.82 11.11
C LEU A 164 2.91 9.59 9.89
N SER A 165 1.60 9.64 9.64
CA SER A 165 1.02 10.31 8.46
C SER A 165 1.29 11.81 8.41
N TYR A 166 1.54 12.46 9.55
CA TYR A 166 1.94 13.87 9.60
C TYR A 166 3.42 14.10 9.28
N ARG A 167 4.22 13.02 9.20
CA ARG A 167 5.68 13.08 9.04
C ARG A 167 6.17 12.46 7.75
N ILE A 168 5.45 11.47 7.23
CA ILE A 168 5.79 10.77 5.99
C ILE A 168 4.57 10.68 5.07
N PRO A 169 4.75 10.70 3.74
CA PRO A 169 3.66 10.42 2.82
C PRO A 169 3.03 9.06 3.10
N MET A 170 1.71 9.07 3.30
CA MET A 170 0.96 7.89 3.76
C MET A 170 -0.11 7.52 2.75
N GLN A 171 -0.21 6.24 2.41
CA GLN A 171 -1.30 5.72 1.60
C GLN A 171 -1.99 4.58 2.35
N PRO A 172 -3.33 4.49 2.31
CA PRO A 172 -4.07 3.46 3.03
C PRO A 172 -3.64 2.04 2.68
N ARG A 173 -3.18 1.80 1.44
CA ARG A 173 -2.60 0.50 1.02
C ARG A 173 -1.42 0.02 1.85
N TYR A 174 -0.69 0.90 2.54
CA TYR A 174 0.38 0.47 3.45
C TYR A 174 -0.17 -0.31 4.65
N LEU A 175 -1.42 -0.07 5.02
CA LEU A 175 -2.16 -0.75 6.09
C LEU A 175 -2.87 -2.02 5.64
N ILE A 176 -2.61 -2.53 4.43
CA ILE A 176 -3.28 -3.74 3.92
C ILE A 176 -3.18 -4.94 4.86
N PHE A 177 -2.12 -5.04 5.67
CA PHE A 177 -2.00 -6.10 6.68
C PHE A 177 -3.12 -6.09 7.74
N LEU A 178 -3.81 -4.97 7.96
CA LEU A 178 -4.99 -4.90 8.83
C LEU A 178 -6.14 -5.75 8.30
N ALA A 179 -6.15 -6.11 7.02
CA ALA A 179 -7.09 -7.08 6.46
C ALA A 179 -7.14 -8.38 7.27
N ILE A 180 -6.00 -8.83 7.83
CA ILE A 180 -5.95 -10.04 8.66
C ILE A 180 -6.81 -9.87 9.91
N ILE A 181 -6.63 -8.78 10.65
CA ILE A 181 -7.41 -8.47 11.86
C ILE A 181 -8.87 -8.23 11.51
N TYR A 182 -9.10 -7.48 10.44
CA TYR A 182 -10.42 -7.11 9.96
C TYR A 182 -11.25 -8.35 9.61
N PHE A 183 -10.72 -9.26 8.80
CA PHE A 183 -11.41 -10.49 8.42
C PHE A 183 -11.53 -11.49 9.58
N ILE A 184 -10.58 -11.54 10.51
CA ILE A 184 -10.75 -12.34 11.75
C ILE A 184 -11.93 -11.80 12.56
N GLY A 185 -12.04 -10.47 12.72
CA GLY A 185 -13.18 -9.86 13.41
C GLY A 185 -14.49 -10.15 12.69
N ILE A 186 -14.57 -9.90 11.38
CA ILE A 186 -15.76 -10.21 10.56
C ILE A 186 -16.15 -11.69 10.68
N ALA A 187 -15.18 -12.61 10.64
CA ALA A 187 -15.44 -14.03 10.81
C ALA A 187 -16.14 -14.28 12.15
N LEU A 188 -15.67 -13.71 13.27
CA LEU A 188 -16.27 -13.90 14.60
C LEU A 188 -17.72 -13.42 14.71
N ALA A 189 -18.23 -12.62 13.76
CA ALA A 189 -19.63 -12.20 13.71
C ALA A 189 -20.61 -13.36 13.43
N TYR A 190 -20.12 -14.54 13.00
CA TYR A 190 -20.99 -15.71 12.77
C TYR A 190 -21.70 -16.17 14.06
N ARG A 191 -21.10 -15.96 15.24
CA ARG A 191 -21.64 -16.45 16.51
C ARG A 191 -22.99 -15.84 16.88
N PRO A 192 -23.16 -14.50 16.95
CA PRO A 192 -24.47 -13.91 17.19
C PRO A 192 -25.51 -14.32 16.15
N LEU A 193 -25.10 -14.51 14.89
CA LEU A 193 -25.97 -15.01 13.83
C LEU A 193 -26.43 -16.46 14.08
N CYS A 194 -25.52 -17.34 14.47
CA CYS A 194 -25.83 -18.74 14.83
C CYS A 194 -26.73 -18.83 16.07
N THR A 195 -26.52 -17.98 17.07
CA THR A 195 -27.39 -17.97 18.27
C THR A 195 -28.79 -17.48 17.95
N LEU A 196 -28.94 -16.51 17.04
CA LEU A 196 -30.24 -15.98 16.65
C LEU A 196 -31.04 -16.97 15.80
N ALA A 197 -30.37 -17.68 14.89
CA ALA A 197 -31.03 -18.57 13.93
C ALA A 197 -31.12 -20.04 14.39
N GLY A 198 -30.39 -20.44 15.44
CA GLY A 198 -30.42 -21.80 15.99
C GLY A 198 -29.89 -22.90 15.04
N ASN A 199 -29.28 -22.53 13.91
CA ASN A 199 -28.87 -23.47 12.86
C ASN A 199 -27.42 -23.22 12.40
N ARG A 200 -26.61 -24.28 12.33
CA ARG A 200 -25.22 -24.23 11.84
C ARG A 200 -25.12 -23.92 10.34
N GLY A 201 -26.19 -24.16 9.58
CA GLY A 201 -26.29 -23.82 8.15
C GLY A 201 -26.11 -22.33 7.86
N VAL A 202 -26.34 -21.47 8.85
CA VAL A 202 -26.16 -20.02 8.77
C VAL A 202 -24.70 -19.64 8.49
N VAL A 203 -23.74 -20.46 8.89
CA VAL A 203 -22.32 -20.24 8.57
C VAL A 203 -22.08 -20.36 7.07
N TYR A 204 -22.66 -21.35 6.40
CA TYR A 204 -22.54 -21.50 4.95
C TYR A 204 -23.24 -20.36 4.21
N GLY A 205 -24.42 -19.94 4.70
CA GLY A 205 -25.11 -18.76 4.18
C GLY A 205 -24.26 -17.49 4.32
N PHE A 206 -23.65 -17.28 5.48
CA PHE A 206 -22.74 -16.16 5.73
C PHE A 206 -21.53 -16.18 4.78
N MET A 207 -20.88 -17.34 4.62
CA MET A 207 -19.78 -17.50 3.67
C MET A 207 -20.22 -17.19 2.23
N ALA A 208 -21.39 -17.70 1.81
CA ALA A 208 -21.92 -17.43 0.48
C ALA A 208 -22.20 -15.94 0.26
N VAL A 209 -22.78 -15.24 1.24
CA VAL A 209 -23.00 -13.78 1.18
C VAL A 209 -21.68 -13.04 1.06
N MET A 210 -20.65 -13.40 1.83
CA MET A 210 -19.32 -12.78 1.72
C MET A 210 -18.71 -12.96 0.32
N VAL A 211 -18.87 -14.14 -0.28
CA VAL A 211 -18.42 -14.40 -1.66
C VAL A 211 -19.17 -13.50 -2.64
N VAL A 212 -20.50 -13.46 -2.56
CA VAL A 212 -21.34 -12.65 -3.45
C VAL A 212 -21.01 -11.16 -3.35
N LEU A 213 -20.78 -10.64 -2.15
CA LEU A 213 -20.37 -9.25 -1.94
C LEU A 213 -18.98 -8.93 -2.52
N SER A 214 -18.12 -9.95 -2.67
CA SER A 214 -16.78 -9.79 -3.24
C SER A 214 -16.76 -9.91 -4.77
N LEU A 215 -17.79 -10.51 -5.39
CA LEU A 215 -17.85 -10.72 -6.83
C LEU A 215 -17.73 -9.44 -7.66
N PRO A 216 -18.38 -8.31 -7.32
CA PRO A 216 -18.30 -7.09 -8.12
C PRO A 216 -16.88 -6.52 -8.25
N ALA A 217 -15.97 -6.84 -7.32
CA ALA A 217 -14.58 -6.40 -7.39
C ALA A 217 -13.72 -7.23 -8.36
N LEU A 218 -14.18 -8.42 -8.78
CA LEU A 218 -13.39 -9.34 -9.61
C LEU A 218 -13.24 -8.87 -11.07
N PRO A 219 -14.27 -8.37 -11.79
CA PRO A 219 -14.12 -7.91 -13.16
C PRO A 219 -13.09 -6.79 -13.30
N GLY A 220 -13.14 -5.80 -12.40
CA GLY A 220 -12.15 -4.71 -12.37
C GLY A 220 -10.71 -5.20 -12.26
N TYR A 221 -10.50 -6.30 -11.53
CA TYR A 221 -9.17 -6.88 -11.32
C TYR A 221 -8.72 -7.82 -12.45
N TYR A 222 -9.62 -8.68 -12.94
CA TYR A 222 -9.27 -9.76 -13.87
C TYR A 222 -9.61 -9.48 -15.34
N SER A 223 -10.44 -8.47 -15.62
CA SER A 223 -10.96 -8.19 -16.95
C SER A 223 -10.68 -6.76 -17.43
N ASP A 224 -10.79 -5.77 -16.54
CA ASP A 224 -10.63 -4.36 -16.94
C ASP A 224 -9.17 -3.87 -16.88
N TYR A 225 -8.35 -4.46 -16.01
CA TYR A 225 -6.94 -4.09 -15.90
C TYR A 225 -6.12 -4.69 -17.06
N SER A 226 -5.88 -3.88 -18.09
CA SER A 226 -4.78 -4.11 -19.01
C SER A 226 -3.54 -3.37 -18.51
N LYS A 227 -2.40 -4.07 -18.48
CA LYS A 227 -1.12 -3.38 -18.30
C LYS A 227 -0.95 -2.39 -19.44
N GLU A 228 -0.38 -1.24 -19.14
CA GLU A 228 0.00 -0.26 -20.15
C GLU A 228 0.92 -0.91 -21.19
N ASP A 229 0.60 -0.74 -22.48
CA ASP A 229 1.35 -1.33 -23.58
C ASP A 229 2.57 -0.48 -23.94
N TRP A 230 3.51 -0.39 -23.00
CA TRP A 230 4.77 0.32 -23.21
C TRP A 230 5.55 -0.23 -24.40
N ARG A 231 5.41 -1.52 -24.71
CA ARG A 231 6.07 -2.13 -25.87
C ARG A 231 5.49 -1.60 -27.18
N GLY A 232 4.16 -1.60 -27.32
CA GLY A 232 3.49 -1.07 -28.51
C GLY A 232 3.73 0.43 -28.69
N VAL A 233 3.72 1.18 -27.59
CA VAL A 233 4.06 2.62 -27.58
C VAL A 233 5.49 2.83 -28.06
N SER A 234 6.47 2.10 -27.52
CA SER A 234 7.87 2.25 -27.94
C SER A 234 8.11 1.86 -29.39
N ALA A 235 7.45 0.81 -29.89
CA ALA A 235 7.54 0.42 -31.30
C ALA A 235 6.97 1.51 -32.22
N SER A 236 5.81 2.04 -31.88
CA SER A 236 5.18 3.12 -32.66
C SER A 236 6.00 4.40 -32.60
N LEU A 237 6.62 4.71 -31.46
CA LEU A 237 7.48 5.87 -31.31
C LEU A 237 8.73 5.74 -32.19
N ALA A 238 9.39 4.58 -32.20
CA ALA A 238 10.55 4.31 -33.05
C ALA A 238 10.22 4.36 -34.56
N ASP A 239 8.97 4.08 -34.94
CA ASP A 239 8.53 4.16 -36.34
C ASP A 239 8.30 5.62 -36.81
N VAL A 240 8.09 6.57 -35.89
CA VAL A 240 7.74 7.96 -36.22
C VAL A 240 8.81 8.97 -35.86
N THR A 241 9.76 8.63 -34.99
CA THR A 241 10.88 9.49 -34.62
C THR A 241 11.96 9.48 -35.71
N ALA A 242 12.62 10.63 -35.87
CA ALA A 242 13.80 10.78 -36.70
C ALA A 242 15.04 11.16 -35.86
N PRO A 243 16.26 10.89 -36.35
CA PRO A 243 17.48 11.37 -35.70
C PRO A 243 17.45 12.88 -35.43
N GLY A 244 17.66 13.26 -34.18
CA GLY A 244 17.60 14.65 -33.71
C GLY A 244 16.27 15.07 -33.11
N ASP A 245 15.21 14.25 -33.21
CA ASP A 245 13.92 14.53 -32.57
C ASP A 245 14.01 14.51 -31.04
N PHE A 246 13.07 15.20 -30.42
CA PHE A 246 12.89 15.25 -28.98
C PHE A 246 11.79 14.31 -28.53
N VAL A 247 12.06 13.49 -27.52
CA VAL A 247 11.07 12.65 -26.84
C VAL A 247 10.90 13.16 -25.42
N VAL A 248 9.75 13.74 -25.12
CA VAL A 248 9.40 14.27 -23.81
C VAL A 248 8.41 13.33 -23.15
N VAL A 249 8.76 12.87 -21.97
CA VAL A 249 7.98 11.90 -21.20
C VAL A 249 7.36 12.59 -20.00
N MET A 250 6.05 12.46 -19.85
CA MET A 250 5.28 13.12 -18.80
C MET A 250 4.26 12.20 -18.13
N PRO A 251 4.27 12.11 -16.80
CA PRO A 251 5.23 12.73 -15.88
C PRO A 251 6.61 12.04 -15.88
N GLY A 252 7.68 12.80 -15.65
CA GLY A 252 9.06 12.34 -15.87
C GLY A 252 9.49 11.09 -15.11
N TYR A 253 8.79 10.72 -14.03
CA TYR A 253 9.05 9.45 -13.33
C TYR A 253 8.66 8.20 -14.14
N ILE A 254 7.94 8.34 -15.26
CA ILE A 254 7.63 7.22 -16.18
C ILE A 254 8.70 7.05 -17.28
N LEU A 255 9.83 7.78 -17.22
CA LEU A 255 10.97 7.51 -18.11
C LEU A 255 11.45 6.06 -18.00
N GLN A 256 11.43 5.48 -16.80
CA GLN A 256 11.93 4.13 -16.57
C GLN A 256 11.13 3.05 -17.34
N PRO A 257 9.78 3.00 -17.30
CA PRO A 257 9.03 2.04 -18.10
C PRO A 257 9.19 2.26 -19.61
N LEU A 258 9.32 3.49 -20.10
CA LEU A 258 9.58 3.75 -21.52
C LEU A 258 10.97 3.22 -21.93
N ASN A 259 12.02 3.56 -21.19
CA ASN A 259 13.41 3.16 -21.47
C ASN A 259 13.67 1.65 -21.42
N TYR A 260 12.73 0.88 -20.86
CA TYR A 260 12.81 -0.58 -20.92
C TYR A 260 12.56 -1.12 -22.34
N TYR A 261 11.80 -0.40 -23.17
CA TYR A 261 11.40 -0.81 -24.52
C TYR A 261 11.88 0.13 -25.63
N TYR A 262 12.04 1.42 -25.34
CA TYR A 262 12.54 2.44 -26.25
C TYR A 262 14.02 2.74 -25.97
N SER A 263 14.81 3.00 -27.00
CA SER A 263 16.22 3.38 -26.85
C SER A 263 16.53 4.62 -27.68
N ASN A 264 16.62 5.77 -26.99
CA ASN A 264 16.99 7.03 -27.61
C ASN A 264 18.38 6.98 -28.29
N ALA A 265 19.29 6.13 -27.81
CA ALA A 265 20.60 5.92 -28.41
C ALA A 265 20.53 5.20 -29.78
N THR A 266 19.57 4.30 -29.95
CA THR A 266 19.36 3.58 -31.21
C THR A 266 18.70 4.50 -32.24
N ASP A 267 17.69 5.24 -31.80
CA ASP A 267 16.87 6.10 -32.66
C ASP A 267 17.47 7.51 -32.83
N GLN A 268 18.59 7.77 -32.15
CA GLN A 268 19.33 9.04 -32.17
C GLN A 268 18.47 10.25 -31.76
N THR A 269 17.55 10.05 -30.81
CA THR A 269 16.70 11.10 -30.24
C THR A 269 17.25 11.61 -28.91
N PHE A 270 16.73 12.75 -28.47
CA PHE A 270 17.02 13.30 -27.15
C PHE A 270 15.80 13.11 -26.24
N GLU A 271 15.99 12.43 -25.10
CA GLU A 271 14.90 12.08 -24.18
C GLU A 271 14.91 12.99 -22.93
N PHE A 272 13.73 13.45 -22.53
CA PHE A 272 13.54 14.29 -21.34
C PHE A 272 12.34 13.82 -20.52
N GLY A 273 12.46 13.87 -19.19
CA GLY A 273 11.34 13.61 -18.28
C GLY A 273 10.90 14.89 -17.60
N PHE A 274 9.69 15.36 -17.89
CA PHE A 274 9.15 16.62 -17.35
C PHE A 274 7.92 16.38 -16.48
N SER A 275 7.64 17.32 -15.58
CA SER A 275 6.53 17.24 -14.63
C SER A 275 5.69 18.51 -14.56
N SER A 276 5.98 19.54 -15.37
CA SER A 276 5.30 20.84 -15.30
C SER A 276 5.24 21.58 -16.64
N ALA A 277 4.27 22.49 -16.77
CA ALA A 277 4.15 23.37 -17.94
C ALA A 277 5.40 24.26 -18.18
N ALA A 278 6.04 24.74 -17.12
CA ALA A 278 7.22 25.60 -17.24
C ALA A 278 8.41 24.89 -17.90
N GLU A 279 8.54 23.58 -17.70
CA GLU A 279 9.58 22.77 -18.36
C GLU A 279 9.27 22.58 -19.85
N LEU A 280 7.99 22.38 -20.20
CA LEU A 280 7.53 22.29 -21.59
C LEU A 280 7.78 23.59 -22.36
N GLU A 281 7.39 24.73 -21.78
CA GLU A 281 7.63 26.05 -22.34
C GLU A 281 9.14 26.29 -22.52
N GLY A 282 9.94 25.97 -21.49
CA GLY A 282 11.39 26.08 -21.56
C GLY A 282 12.06 25.22 -22.62
N LEU A 283 11.51 24.05 -22.98
CA LEU A 283 12.00 23.23 -24.09
C LEU A 283 11.59 23.82 -25.44
N SER A 284 10.34 24.24 -25.59
CA SER A 284 9.84 24.83 -26.84
C SER A 284 10.68 26.05 -27.27
N LEU A 285 11.07 26.91 -26.31
CA LEU A 285 11.95 28.06 -26.54
C LEU A 285 13.39 27.68 -26.92
N ARG A 286 13.84 26.47 -26.55
CA ARG A 286 15.21 25.98 -26.81
C ARG A 286 15.31 25.12 -28.07
N ASN A 287 14.19 24.67 -28.64
CA ASN A 287 14.15 23.93 -29.89
C ASN A 287 14.38 24.87 -31.09
N THR A 288 15.62 25.34 -31.26
CA THR A 288 16.02 26.27 -32.33
C THR A 288 16.23 25.60 -33.69
N GLN A 289 16.16 24.26 -33.74
CA GLN A 289 16.44 23.46 -34.94
C GLN A 289 15.17 23.00 -35.66
N ASN A 290 13.98 23.42 -35.22
CA ASN A 290 12.69 22.93 -35.72
C ASN A 290 12.58 21.39 -35.73
N ALA A 291 13.22 20.72 -34.78
CA ALA A 291 13.08 19.27 -34.62
C ALA A 291 11.67 18.95 -34.13
N THR A 292 11.10 17.80 -34.50
CA THR A 292 9.78 17.42 -34.00
C THR A 292 9.89 17.02 -32.54
N ILE A 293 8.95 17.50 -31.71
CA ILE A 293 8.86 17.09 -30.31
C ILE A 293 7.71 16.11 -30.16
N TRP A 294 8.03 14.91 -29.70
CA TRP A 294 7.10 13.85 -29.37
C TRP A 294 6.86 13.82 -27.86
N TYR A 295 5.61 13.93 -27.44
CA TYR A 295 5.21 13.92 -26.04
C TYR A 295 4.55 12.59 -25.70
N VAL A 296 5.19 11.78 -24.86
CA VAL A 296 4.65 10.54 -24.31
C VAL A 296 4.06 10.83 -22.94
N VAL A 297 2.73 10.86 -22.87
CA VAL A 297 1.97 11.33 -21.70
C VAL A 297 1.13 10.20 -21.12
N THR A 298 1.10 10.02 -19.81
CA THR A 298 0.11 9.13 -19.17
C THR A 298 -1.02 9.90 -18.52
N GLY A 299 -2.13 9.20 -18.27
CA GLY A 299 -3.25 9.73 -17.48
C GLY A 299 -2.89 10.16 -16.04
N ASP A 300 -1.67 9.85 -15.57
CA ASP A 300 -1.17 10.24 -14.25
C ASP A 300 -0.51 11.63 -14.23
N ILE A 301 -0.55 12.38 -15.34
CA ILE A 301 0.02 13.73 -15.45
C ILE A 301 -0.47 14.68 -14.35
N MET A 302 -1.73 14.55 -13.91
CA MET A 302 -2.31 15.36 -12.84
C MET A 302 -1.70 15.08 -11.46
N SER A 303 -1.06 13.92 -11.25
CA SER A 303 -0.32 13.63 -10.03
C SER A 303 0.98 14.42 -9.94
N ALA A 304 1.58 14.75 -11.09
CA ALA A 304 2.82 15.52 -11.17
C ALA A 304 2.57 17.04 -11.29
N ASP A 305 1.52 17.44 -12.01
CA ASP A 305 1.05 18.82 -12.08
C ASP A 305 -0.44 18.94 -11.69
N PRO A 306 -0.74 19.00 -10.37
CA PRO A 306 -2.11 19.13 -9.89
C PRO A 306 -2.81 20.42 -10.32
N SER A 307 -2.07 21.43 -10.80
CA SER A 307 -2.66 22.68 -11.28
C SER A 307 -3.39 22.51 -12.62
N GLY A 308 -3.08 21.44 -13.36
CA GLY A 308 -3.57 21.20 -14.71
C GLY A 308 -2.86 22.02 -15.79
N GLY A 309 -1.85 22.82 -15.44
CA GLY A 309 -1.12 23.67 -16.38
C GLY A 309 -0.48 22.88 -17.52
N ALA A 310 0.15 21.74 -17.24
CA ALA A 310 0.77 20.90 -18.25
C ALA A 310 -0.25 20.32 -19.24
N VAL A 311 -1.44 19.95 -18.77
CA VAL A 311 -2.53 19.46 -19.64
C VAL A 311 -3.00 20.58 -20.55
N ALA A 312 -3.30 21.76 -19.99
CA ALA A 312 -3.73 22.91 -20.78
C ALA A 312 -2.68 23.32 -21.83
N TRP A 313 -1.39 23.28 -21.46
CA TRP A 313 -0.30 23.58 -22.39
C TRP A 313 -0.25 22.58 -23.55
N LEU A 314 -0.34 21.27 -23.25
CA LEU A 314 -0.34 20.22 -24.28
C LEU A 314 -1.53 20.36 -25.24
N GLU A 315 -2.72 20.70 -24.73
CA GLU A 315 -3.92 20.91 -25.55
C GLU A 315 -3.76 22.08 -26.53
N GLU A 316 -3.02 23.12 -26.17
CA GLU A 316 -2.82 24.31 -27.01
C GLU A 316 -1.68 24.13 -28.03
N HIS A 317 -0.65 23.35 -27.70
CA HIS A 317 0.62 23.32 -28.45
C HIS A 317 0.92 22.00 -29.17
N THR A 318 0.03 20.99 -29.05
CA THR A 318 0.30 19.65 -29.59
C THR A 318 -0.87 19.07 -30.37
N ALA A 319 -0.57 18.19 -31.32
CA ALA A 319 -1.55 17.41 -32.06
C ALA A 319 -1.51 15.94 -31.60
N PRO A 320 -2.66 15.28 -31.41
CA PRO A 320 -2.70 13.87 -31.02
C PRO A 320 -2.21 12.97 -32.16
N HIS A 321 -1.38 11.99 -31.83
CA HIS A 321 -0.85 11.03 -32.79
C HIS A 321 -1.40 9.61 -32.54
N MET A 322 -1.29 9.11 -31.31
CA MET A 322 -1.82 7.79 -30.94
C MET A 322 -2.19 7.70 -29.47
N GLN A 323 -3.02 6.71 -29.15
CA GLN A 323 -3.36 6.33 -27.80
C GLN A 323 -3.28 4.82 -27.66
N ALA A 324 -2.56 4.34 -26.65
CA ALA A 324 -2.48 2.93 -26.27
C ALA A 324 -2.78 2.80 -24.77
N SER A 325 -3.95 2.26 -24.44
CA SER A 325 -4.48 2.22 -23.07
C SER A 325 -4.52 3.63 -22.44
N ASN A 326 -3.71 3.89 -21.42
CA ASN A 326 -3.62 5.17 -20.70
C ASN A 326 -2.37 5.99 -21.08
N ILE A 327 -1.68 5.63 -22.16
CA ILE A 327 -0.55 6.36 -22.72
C ILE A 327 -0.99 7.05 -24.00
N PHE A 328 -0.67 8.33 -24.10
CA PHE A 328 -0.99 9.22 -25.22
C PHE A 328 0.32 9.71 -25.83
N ILE A 329 0.40 9.71 -27.16
CA ILE A 329 1.50 10.35 -27.88
C ILE A 329 0.95 11.56 -28.62
N PHE A 330 1.61 12.69 -28.43
CA PHE A 330 1.36 13.92 -29.16
C PHE A 330 2.62 14.36 -29.92
N SER A 331 2.45 15.17 -30.95
CA SER A 331 3.53 15.87 -31.65
C SER A 331 3.36 17.38 -31.52
N SER A 332 4.46 18.14 -31.45
CA SER A 332 4.42 19.60 -31.53
C SER A 332 3.75 20.09 -32.82
N ILE A 333 2.95 21.16 -32.74
CA ILE A 333 2.34 21.86 -33.89
C ILE A 333 3.29 22.88 -34.49
#